data_AF-A0A5B1QTB3-F1
#
_entry.id   AF-A0A5B1QTB3-F1
#
_cell.length_a   1.000
_cell.length_b   1.000
_cell.length_c   1.000
_cell.angle_alpha   90.00
_cell.angle_beta   90.00
_cell.angle_gamma   90.00
#
_symmetry.space_group_name_H-M   'P 1'
#
loop_
_entity.id
_entity.type
_entity.pdbx_description
1 polymer ?
#
loop_
_entity_poly.entity_id
_entity_poly.type
_entity_poly.pdbx_seq_one_letter_code
_entity_poly.pdbx_strand_id
1 'polypeptide(L)'
;MPSVMTAAGVYHTDHLSTHAARLQHLLRTGDRVEVHKCVERTHEAFCMNVREGWSVCRDGRLPLLLRNVILDRSTYSDPTYSAAVLSFFADIVEYASGLDRRVRDRVVDELLAWGDKIWETLLVMLQTIVHHCRLFPCLGTSLAELTLAYNNLYCERDKVPKLIGSDFGRLVMCAWACRIGSGPDDRALHIFETLRRRAPAAQCSSFCQRFVNARSPDEVVLRFRCEFNRTELSGANFGAALRGMCFMGGAGGAPTLGPALVRHDVFRSLYEALCRQTNVDNREEEWCAIRGASEFLWTLFTGCFDMNTPRTYRHVEYLMAFMARASIIGPNFENHDASKHLRLWLQLHVNLGLLALNIRKQNSRHAVPREIRRLVHHHFTRGVVMNALDEYRSRSHETRAYRNGKAMMNAWFELGMAAGLPGKEEILARRRR
;
A
#
# COMPACT_ATOMS: atom_id res chain seq x y z
N MET A 1 38.18 -17.28 40.02
CA MET A 1 36.70 -17.15 40.12
C MET A 1 36.10 -17.82 38.91
N PRO A 2 35.44 -18.99 39.06
CA PRO A 2 34.88 -19.72 37.94
C PRO A 2 33.60 -19.05 37.45
N SER A 3 33.47 -19.04 36.13
CA SER A 3 32.36 -18.52 35.35
C SER A 3 31.05 -19.20 35.73
N VAL A 4 30.09 -18.43 36.23
CA VAL A 4 28.68 -18.84 36.32
C VAL A 4 28.12 -18.77 34.90
N MET A 5 28.42 -19.79 34.08
CA MET A 5 27.58 -20.12 32.93
C MET A 5 26.24 -20.57 33.50
N THR A 6 25.23 -19.76 33.25
CA THR A 6 23.86 -19.93 33.71
C THR A 6 23.29 -21.27 33.25
N ALA A 7 23.03 -22.18 34.20
CA ALA A 7 22.40 -23.48 33.98
C ALA A 7 21.04 -23.40 33.26
N ALA A 8 20.37 -22.24 33.28
CA ALA A 8 19.14 -21.99 32.53
C ALA A 8 19.32 -22.13 31.01
N GLY A 9 20.52 -21.86 30.48
CA GLY A 9 20.80 -21.98 29.04
C GLY A 9 21.06 -23.40 28.56
N VAL A 10 21.30 -24.38 29.46
CA VAL A 10 21.58 -25.78 29.10
C VAL A 10 20.30 -26.63 29.18
N TYR A 11 19.37 -26.30 30.07
CA TYR A 11 18.09 -27.00 30.17
C TYR A 11 17.13 -26.70 28.99
N HIS A 12 17.25 -25.54 28.33
CA HIS A 12 16.36 -25.20 27.20
C HIS A 12 16.84 -25.76 25.84
N THR A 13 18.14 -26.04 25.68
CA THR A 13 18.75 -26.54 24.43
C THR A 13 18.30 -27.96 24.11
N ASP A 14 18.11 -28.76 25.14
CA ASP A 14 17.67 -30.15 25.02
C ASP A 14 16.20 -30.25 24.59
N HIS A 15 15.34 -29.30 24.97
CA HIS A 15 13.91 -29.37 24.63
C HIS A 15 13.65 -29.10 23.14
N LEU A 16 14.27 -28.08 22.54
CA LEU A 16 13.99 -27.68 21.17
C LEU A 16 14.59 -28.65 20.14
N SER A 17 15.79 -29.16 20.41
CA SER A 17 16.42 -30.24 19.63
C SER A 17 15.61 -31.54 19.72
N THR A 18 15.12 -31.90 20.91
CA THR A 18 14.23 -33.06 21.11
C THR A 18 12.89 -32.90 20.39
N HIS A 19 12.29 -31.70 20.40
CA HIS A 19 11.05 -31.42 19.68
C HIS A 19 11.23 -31.49 18.16
N ALA A 20 12.33 -30.96 17.61
CA ALA A 20 12.64 -31.07 16.19
C ALA A 20 12.89 -32.53 15.75
N ALA A 21 13.59 -33.32 16.56
CA ALA A 21 13.79 -34.75 16.31
C ALA A 21 12.48 -35.55 16.39
N ARG A 22 11.62 -35.23 17.37
CA ARG A 22 10.28 -35.81 17.51
C ARG A 22 9.39 -35.45 16.33
N LEU A 23 9.41 -34.20 15.86
CA LEU A 23 8.68 -33.79 14.66
C LEU A 23 9.12 -34.59 13.44
N GLN A 24 10.43 -34.79 13.26
CA GLN A 24 10.95 -35.61 12.17
C GLN A 24 10.48 -37.07 12.25
N HIS A 25 10.40 -37.63 13.45
CA HIS A 25 9.87 -38.98 13.66
C HIS A 25 8.37 -39.05 13.35
N LEU A 26 7.57 -38.13 13.89
CA LEU A 26 6.11 -38.12 13.72
C LEU A 26 5.67 -37.86 12.27
N LEU A 27 6.43 -37.06 11.52
CA LEU A 27 6.18 -36.87 10.09
C LEU A 27 6.33 -38.17 9.28
N ARG A 28 7.05 -39.18 9.80
CA ARG A 28 7.16 -40.51 9.16
C ARG A 28 6.03 -41.46 9.58
N THR A 29 5.47 -41.28 10.77
CA THR A 29 4.42 -42.16 11.31
C THR A 29 3.02 -41.75 10.83
N GLY A 30 2.85 -40.50 10.37
CA GLY A 30 1.59 -40.03 9.79
C GLY A 30 0.51 -39.66 10.81
N ASP A 31 0.83 -39.63 12.11
CA ASP A 31 -0.08 -39.17 13.15
C ASP A 31 -0.23 -37.64 13.11
N ARG A 32 -1.24 -37.18 12.38
CA ARG A 32 -1.47 -35.75 12.12
C ARG A 32 -1.73 -34.94 13.40
N VAL A 33 -2.37 -35.54 14.41
CA VAL A 33 -2.70 -34.85 15.66
C VAL A 33 -1.44 -34.61 16.48
N GLU A 34 -0.59 -35.63 16.61
CA GLU A 34 0.67 -35.48 17.33
C GLU A 34 1.69 -34.63 16.56
N VAL A 35 1.69 -34.68 15.23
CA VAL A 35 2.48 -33.77 14.39
C VAL A 35 2.08 -32.32 14.65
N HIS A 36 0.77 -32.01 14.66
CA HIS A 36 0.28 -30.66 14.90
C HIS A 36 0.73 -30.13 16.26
N LYS A 37 0.45 -30.85 17.36
CA LYS A 37 0.92 -30.47 18.70
C LYS A 37 2.43 -30.30 18.78
N CYS A 38 3.18 -31.12 18.05
CA CYS A 38 4.64 -31.02 18.01
C CYS A 38 5.09 -29.75 17.30
N VAL A 39 4.44 -29.34 16.20
CA VAL A 39 4.72 -28.07 15.51
C VAL A 39 4.46 -26.89 16.46
N GLU A 40 3.29 -26.83 17.11
CA GLU A 40 2.96 -25.75 18.05
C GLU A 40 3.97 -25.64 19.19
N ARG A 41 4.30 -26.77 19.85
CA ARG A 41 5.29 -26.76 20.94
C ARG A 41 6.69 -26.38 20.48
N THR A 42 7.09 -26.79 19.27
CA THR A 42 8.39 -26.41 18.71
C THR A 42 8.42 -24.92 18.39
N HIS A 43 7.31 -24.38 17.89
CA HIS A 43 7.12 -22.97 17.60
C HIS A 43 7.19 -22.13 18.87
N GLU A 44 6.43 -22.49 19.91
CA GLU A 44 6.48 -21.84 21.22
C GLU A 44 7.91 -21.82 21.79
N ALA A 45 8.60 -22.97 21.74
CA ALA A 45 9.98 -23.07 22.22
C ALA A 45 10.93 -22.17 21.43
N PHE A 46 10.76 -22.07 20.10
CA PHE A 46 11.53 -21.16 19.25
C PHE A 46 11.31 -19.70 19.64
N CYS A 47 10.06 -19.29 19.85
CA CYS A 47 9.72 -17.92 20.22
C CYS A 47 10.24 -17.54 21.62
N MET A 48 10.28 -18.50 22.55
CA MET A 48 10.81 -18.29 23.90
C MET A 48 12.34 -18.07 23.91
N ASN A 49 13.09 -18.70 22.99
CA ASN A 49 14.54 -18.48 22.86
C ASN A 49 15.01 -18.53 21.40
N VAL A 50 14.78 -17.43 20.67
CA VAL A 50 15.02 -17.37 19.22
C VAL A 50 16.49 -17.60 18.84
N ARG A 51 17.46 -17.17 19.66
CA ARG A 51 18.89 -17.39 19.38
C ARG A 51 19.27 -18.87 19.39
N GLU A 52 18.73 -19.60 20.37
CA GLU A 52 18.91 -21.04 20.50
C GLU A 52 18.13 -21.81 19.44
N GLY A 53 16.87 -21.42 19.20
CA GLY A 53 16.06 -21.93 18.11
C GLY A 53 16.74 -21.77 16.75
N TRP A 54 17.44 -20.66 16.53
CA TRP A 54 18.23 -20.44 15.31
C TRP A 54 19.47 -21.34 15.23
N SER A 55 20.12 -21.69 16.35
CA SER A 55 21.18 -22.71 16.33
C SER A 55 20.61 -24.05 15.89
N VAL A 56 19.46 -24.46 16.42
CA VAL A 56 18.78 -25.70 16.00
C VAL A 56 18.34 -25.64 14.53
N CYS A 57 18.01 -24.46 13.99
CA CYS A 57 17.76 -24.30 12.56
C CYS A 57 19.02 -24.52 11.71
N ARG A 58 20.20 -24.12 12.21
CA ARG A 58 21.49 -24.29 11.53
C ARG A 58 22.02 -25.72 11.61
N ASP A 59 21.94 -26.32 12.79
CA ASP A 59 22.50 -27.63 13.08
C ASP A 59 21.53 -28.77 12.72
N GLY A 60 20.23 -28.46 12.70
CA GLY A 60 19.14 -29.38 12.38
C GLY A 60 18.60 -29.22 10.95
N ARG A 61 17.53 -29.97 10.66
CA ARG A 61 16.78 -29.90 9.39
C ARG A 61 15.40 -29.22 9.56
N LEU A 62 15.19 -28.47 10.63
CA LEU A 62 13.86 -27.95 10.98
C LEU A 62 13.25 -27.05 9.89
N PRO A 63 13.95 -26.04 9.33
CA PRO A 63 13.41 -25.25 8.22
C PRO A 63 13.07 -26.11 6.99
N LEU A 64 13.90 -27.11 6.69
CA LEU A 64 13.68 -28.04 5.58
C LEU A 64 12.44 -28.92 5.82
N LEU A 65 12.21 -29.39 7.05
CA LEU A 65 11.03 -30.17 7.43
C LEU A 65 9.76 -29.33 7.28
N LEU A 66 9.73 -28.12 7.85
CA LEU A 66 8.59 -27.21 7.72
C LEU A 66 8.31 -26.85 6.25
N ARG A 67 9.36 -26.59 5.47
CA ARG A 67 9.25 -26.38 4.03
C ARG A 67 8.60 -27.58 3.34
N ASN A 68 8.99 -28.82 3.65
CA ASN A 68 8.36 -30.00 3.05
C ASN A 68 6.88 -30.14 3.44
N VAL A 69 6.51 -29.77 4.66
CA VAL A 69 5.11 -29.73 5.11
C VAL A 69 4.32 -28.66 4.36
N ILE A 70 4.87 -27.45 4.18
CA ILE A 70 4.25 -26.38 3.38
C ILE A 70 4.05 -26.83 1.92
N LEU A 71 5.01 -27.57 1.37
CA LEU A 71 4.92 -28.08 0.00
C LEU A 71 3.92 -29.25 -0.15
N ASP A 72 3.49 -29.87 0.94
CA ASP A 72 2.47 -30.92 0.91
C ASP A 72 1.06 -30.30 0.89
N ARG A 73 0.30 -30.62 -0.16
CA ARG A 73 -1.10 -30.19 -0.31
C ARG A 73 -1.99 -30.71 0.81
N SER A 74 -1.65 -31.84 1.43
CA SER A 74 -2.43 -32.45 2.49
C SER A 74 -2.45 -31.60 3.78
N THR A 75 -1.43 -30.77 4.00
CA THR A 75 -1.35 -29.81 5.11
C THR A 75 -2.58 -28.92 5.16
N TYR A 76 -3.01 -28.42 3.99
CA TYR A 76 -4.13 -27.48 3.86
C TYR A 76 -5.52 -28.10 4.04
N SER A 77 -5.61 -29.40 4.37
CA SER A 77 -6.87 -30.03 4.80
C SER A 77 -7.26 -29.65 6.23
N ASP A 78 -6.29 -29.24 7.04
CA ASP A 78 -6.51 -28.76 8.41
C ASP A 78 -6.07 -27.28 8.50
N PRO A 79 -7.02 -26.34 8.68
CA PRO A 79 -6.71 -24.91 8.68
C PRO A 79 -5.93 -24.45 9.91
N THR A 80 -6.11 -25.08 11.08
CA THR A 80 -5.38 -24.69 12.30
C THR A 80 -3.94 -25.19 12.22
N TYR A 81 -3.76 -26.44 11.77
CA TYR A 81 -2.42 -26.98 11.50
C TYR A 81 -1.67 -26.17 10.44
N SER A 82 -2.35 -25.82 9.34
CA SER A 82 -1.76 -24.99 8.30
C SER A 82 -1.35 -23.62 8.83
N ALA A 83 -2.18 -22.98 9.66
CA ALA A 83 -1.85 -21.70 10.27
C ALA A 83 -0.59 -21.80 11.15
N ALA A 84 -0.53 -22.82 12.01
CA ALA A 84 0.63 -23.06 12.88
C ALA A 84 1.92 -23.27 12.07
N VAL A 85 1.88 -24.07 11.00
CA VAL A 85 3.05 -24.31 10.13
C VAL A 85 3.49 -23.02 9.43
N LEU A 86 2.55 -22.25 8.85
CA LEU A 86 2.89 -21.01 8.14
C LEU A 86 3.42 -19.93 9.10
N SER A 87 2.83 -19.81 10.28
CA SER A 87 3.26 -18.84 11.31
C SER A 87 4.65 -19.19 11.83
N PHE A 88 4.90 -20.46 12.17
CA PHE A 88 6.22 -20.87 12.63
C PHE A 88 7.29 -20.64 11.55
N PHE A 89 6.98 -20.96 10.29
CA PHE A 89 7.91 -20.71 9.20
C PHE A 89 8.12 -19.21 8.96
N ALA A 90 7.09 -18.37 9.15
CA ALA A 90 7.20 -16.92 9.08
C ALA A 90 8.17 -16.37 10.14
N ASP A 91 8.10 -16.84 11.39
CA ASP A 91 8.99 -16.39 12.47
C ASP A 91 10.47 -16.77 12.22
N ILE A 92 10.72 -17.95 11.65
CA ILE A 92 12.06 -18.35 11.23
C ILE A 92 12.60 -17.40 10.15
N VAL A 93 11.76 -17.06 9.16
CA VAL A 93 12.13 -16.17 8.05
C VAL A 93 12.31 -14.73 8.55
N GLU A 94 11.46 -14.25 9.45
CA GLU A 94 11.54 -12.92 10.03
C GLU A 94 12.84 -12.77 10.82
N TYR A 95 13.19 -13.75 11.67
CA TYR A 95 14.47 -13.74 12.36
C TYR A 95 15.66 -13.72 11.37
N ALA A 96 15.59 -14.53 10.31
CA ALA A 96 16.61 -14.58 9.26
C ALA A 96 16.79 -13.23 8.54
N SER A 97 15.70 -12.46 8.40
CA SER A 97 15.71 -11.13 7.80
C SER A 97 16.43 -10.11 8.70
N GLY A 98 16.28 -10.22 10.02
CA GLY A 98 16.91 -9.32 11.00
C GLY A 98 18.40 -9.57 11.25
N LEU A 99 18.97 -10.66 10.71
CA LEU A 99 20.40 -10.93 10.80
C LEU A 99 21.21 -10.00 9.89
N ASP A 100 22.39 -9.55 10.34
CA ASP A 100 23.26 -8.64 9.58
C ASP A 100 23.47 -9.16 8.13
N ARG A 101 23.29 -8.25 7.16
CA ARG A 101 23.43 -8.51 5.73
C ARG A 101 24.78 -9.14 5.35
N ARG A 102 25.85 -8.84 6.11
CA ARG A 102 27.22 -9.31 5.89
C ARG A 102 27.45 -10.73 6.38
N VAL A 103 26.60 -11.23 7.28
CA VAL A 103 26.71 -12.60 7.80
C VAL A 103 26.22 -13.56 6.72
N ARG A 104 27.12 -14.43 6.27
CA ARG A 104 26.75 -15.57 5.42
C ARG A 104 26.22 -16.67 6.31
N ASP A 105 24.95 -17.01 6.13
CA ASP A 105 24.28 -18.07 6.86
C ASP A 105 23.62 -19.01 5.85
N ARG A 106 23.92 -20.30 5.96
CA ARG A 106 23.40 -21.33 5.04
C ARG A 106 21.88 -21.41 5.09
N VAL A 107 21.26 -21.22 6.26
CA VAL A 107 19.81 -21.28 6.41
C VAL A 107 19.16 -20.13 5.65
N VAL A 108 19.75 -18.93 5.70
CA VAL A 108 19.30 -17.77 4.91
C VAL A 108 19.33 -18.07 3.41
N ASP A 109 20.43 -18.62 2.92
CA ASP A 109 20.58 -18.97 1.49
C ASP A 109 19.55 -20.03 1.06
N GLU A 110 19.29 -21.02 1.91
CA GLU A 110 18.28 -22.06 1.69
C GLU A 110 16.85 -21.48 1.68
N LEU A 111 16.50 -20.62 2.63
CA LEU A 111 15.20 -19.95 2.70
C LEU A 111 14.92 -19.13 1.44
N LEU A 112 15.92 -18.38 0.95
CA LEU A 112 15.84 -17.62 -0.30
C LEU A 112 15.64 -18.54 -1.51
N ALA A 113 16.38 -19.65 -1.58
CA ALA A 113 16.31 -20.61 -2.68
C ALA A 113 14.96 -21.37 -2.73
N TRP A 114 14.30 -21.57 -1.59
CA TRP A 114 13.01 -22.27 -1.54
C TRP A 114 11.81 -21.42 -1.92
N GLY A 115 11.95 -20.08 -1.88
CA GLY A 115 10.85 -19.13 -2.03
C GLY A 115 9.96 -19.44 -3.24
N ASP A 116 10.53 -19.57 -4.44
CA ASP A 116 9.74 -19.76 -5.67
C ASP A 116 8.81 -20.99 -5.60
N LYS A 117 9.29 -22.11 -5.05
CA LYS A 117 8.48 -23.34 -4.92
C LYS A 117 7.40 -23.21 -3.84
N ILE A 118 7.69 -22.47 -2.77
CA ILE A 118 6.71 -22.15 -1.72
C ILE A 118 5.60 -21.28 -2.30
N TRP A 119 5.94 -20.25 -3.06
CA TRP A 119 4.97 -19.34 -3.69
C TRP A 119 4.09 -20.04 -4.71
N GLU A 120 4.67 -20.90 -5.56
CA GLU A 120 3.93 -21.73 -6.49
C GLU A 120 2.89 -22.60 -5.75
N THR A 121 3.31 -23.29 -4.68
CA THR A 121 2.42 -24.17 -3.93
C THR A 121 1.31 -23.39 -3.22
N LEU A 122 1.65 -22.29 -2.53
CA LEU A 122 0.66 -21.44 -1.85
C LEU A 122 -0.33 -20.81 -2.85
N LEU A 123 0.12 -20.46 -4.05
CA LEU A 123 -0.75 -19.95 -5.10
C LEU A 123 -1.73 -21.02 -5.60
N VAL A 124 -1.26 -22.26 -5.78
CA VAL A 124 -2.13 -23.41 -6.13
C VAL A 124 -3.17 -23.67 -5.04
N MET A 125 -2.75 -23.60 -3.77
CA MET A 125 -3.61 -23.86 -2.61
C MET A 125 -4.46 -22.65 -2.20
N LEU A 126 -4.31 -21.50 -2.88
CA LEU A 126 -4.92 -20.24 -2.47
C LEU A 126 -6.45 -20.34 -2.33
N GLN A 127 -7.13 -21.04 -3.23
CA GLN A 127 -8.60 -21.17 -3.13
C GLN A 127 -9.03 -21.96 -1.90
N THR A 128 -8.29 -23.03 -1.54
CA THR A 128 -8.51 -23.78 -0.29
C THR A 128 -8.26 -22.89 0.92
N ILE A 129 -7.15 -22.14 0.91
CA ILE A 129 -6.82 -21.18 1.98
C ILE A 129 -7.94 -20.14 2.14
N VAL A 130 -8.40 -19.53 1.04
CA VAL A 130 -9.49 -18.53 1.05
C VAL A 130 -10.78 -19.10 1.61
N HIS A 131 -11.13 -20.33 1.24
CA HIS A 131 -12.31 -21.01 1.75
C HIS A 131 -12.22 -21.17 3.28
N HIS A 132 -11.07 -21.65 3.77
CA HIS A 132 -10.83 -21.85 5.19
C HIS A 132 -10.75 -20.54 6.00
N CYS A 133 -10.16 -19.48 5.44
CA CYS A 133 -10.01 -18.18 6.13
C CYS A 133 -11.34 -17.57 6.59
N ARG A 134 -12.47 -17.94 5.96
CA ARG A 134 -13.81 -17.46 6.37
C ARG A 134 -14.22 -17.96 7.75
N LEU A 135 -13.78 -19.15 8.12
CA LEU A 135 -14.08 -19.80 9.40
C LEU A 135 -12.88 -19.75 10.36
N PHE A 136 -11.66 -19.71 9.81
CA PHE A 136 -10.40 -19.71 10.55
C PHE A 136 -9.51 -18.54 10.08
N PRO A 137 -9.78 -17.30 10.54
CA PRO A 137 -9.02 -16.12 10.09
C PRO A 137 -7.52 -16.20 10.36
N CYS A 138 -7.09 -16.96 11.39
CA CYS A 138 -5.68 -17.16 11.74
C CYS A 138 -4.84 -17.68 10.58
N LEU A 139 -5.39 -18.56 9.73
CA LEU A 139 -4.68 -19.04 8.53
C LEU A 139 -4.34 -17.90 7.57
N GLY A 140 -5.26 -16.95 7.42
CA GLY A 140 -5.05 -15.78 6.58
C GLY A 140 -4.01 -14.83 7.15
N THR A 141 -4.02 -14.65 8.47
CA THR A 141 -2.99 -13.90 9.20
C THR A 141 -1.61 -14.54 9.01
N SER A 142 -1.48 -15.84 9.21
CA SER A 142 -0.20 -16.55 9.05
C SER A 142 0.34 -16.51 7.61
N LEU A 143 -0.54 -16.56 6.60
CA LEU A 143 -0.11 -16.35 5.21
C LEU A 143 0.39 -14.91 4.99
N ALA A 144 -0.30 -13.91 5.56
CA ALA A 144 0.13 -12.52 5.45
C ALA A 144 1.48 -12.28 6.15
N GLU A 145 1.66 -12.79 7.37
CA GLU A 145 2.92 -12.79 8.12
C GLU A 145 4.05 -13.41 7.31
N LEU A 146 3.82 -14.60 6.73
CA LEU A 146 4.82 -15.28 5.92
C LEU A 146 5.22 -14.46 4.69
N THR A 147 4.26 -13.89 3.95
CA THR A 147 4.59 -13.05 2.79
C THR A 147 5.34 -11.78 3.18
N LEU A 148 5.05 -11.21 4.36
CA LEU A 148 5.75 -10.04 4.88
C LEU A 148 7.19 -10.39 5.28
N ALA A 149 7.38 -11.46 6.06
CA ALA A 149 8.69 -11.92 6.50
C ALA A 149 9.62 -12.18 5.31
N TYR A 150 9.09 -12.83 4.27
CA TYR A 150 9.85 -13.03 3.04
C TYR A 150 10.13 -11.74 2.28
N ASN A 151 9.18 -10.80 2.20
CA ASN A 151 9.44 -9.49 1.60
C ASN A 151 10.59 -8.77 2.33
N ASN A 152 10.61 -8.81 3.66
CA ASN A 152 11.67 -8.24 4.49
C ASN A 152 13.01 -8.91 4.19
N LEU A 153 13.05 -10.25 4.24
CA LEU A 153 14.24 -11.04 3.92
C LEU A 153 14.78 -10.71 2.52
N TYR A 154 13.90 -10.65 1.52
CA TYR A 154 14.28 -10.31 0.16
C TYR A 154 14.84 -8.89 0.03
N CYS A 155 14.29 -7.92 0.76
CA CYS A 155 14.77 -6.54 0.76
C CYS A 155 16.16 -6.45 1.41
N GLU A 156 16.32 -7.03 2.60
CA GLU A 156 17.58 -7.04 3.35
C GLU A 156 18.70 -7.73 2.59
N ARG A 157 18.40 -8.82 1.88
CA ARG A 157 19.38 -9.55 1.07
C ARG A 157 19.55 -9.01 -0.35
N ASP A 158 18.74 -8.02 -0.75
CA ASP A 158 18.67 -7.49 -2.12
C ASP A 158 18.45 -8.60 -3.17
N LYS A 159 17.52 -9.49 -2.84
CA LYS A 159 17.11 -10.66 -3.64
C LYS A 159 15.62 -10.61 -3.98
N VAL A 160 15.05 -9.41 -4.04
CA VAL A 160 13.63 -9.21 -4.34
C VAL A 160 13.25 -9.91 -5.65
N PRO A 161 12.27 -10.83 -5.63
CA PRO A 161 11.90 -11.59 -6.81
C PRO A 161 11.32 -10.67 -7.88
N LYS A 162 11.45 -11.09 -9.14
CA LYS A 162 10.87 -10.36 -10.27
C LYS A 162 9.34 -10.35 -10.15
N LEU A 163 8.74 -9.20 -10.40
CA LEU A 163 7.27 -9.05 -10.40
C LEU A 163 6.59 -10.01 -11.38
N ILE A 164 7.22 -10.25 -12.54
CA ILE A 164 6.87 -11.30 -13.50
C ILE A 164 7.98 -12.33 -13.53
N GLY A 165 7.62 -13.61 -13.46
CA GLY A 165 8.54 -14.74 -13.50
C GLY A 165 8.71 -15.46 -12.16
N SER A 166 8.24 -14.86 -11.07
CA SER A 166 8.01 -15.53 -9.78
C SER A 166 6.51 -15.44 -9.44
N ASP A 167 6.00 -16.43 -8.71
CA ASP A 167 4.60 -16.45 -8.26
C ASP A 167 4.35 -15.58 -7.03
N PHE A 168 5.39 -15.02 -6.40
CA PHE A 168 5.25 -14.21 -5.19
C PHE A 168 4.32 -13.01 -5.38
N GLY A 169 4.54 -12.20 -6.41
CA GLY A 169 3.69 -11.03 -6.69
C GLY A 169 2.24 -11.41 -7.02
N ARG A 170 2.04 -12.55 -7.70
CA ARG A 170 0.70 -13.08 -8.01
C ARG A 170 -0.02 -13.53 -6.75
N LEU A 171 0.68 -14.26 -5.87
CA LEU A 171 0.15 -14.71 -4.59
C LEU A 171 -0.28 -13.51 -3.73
N VAL A 172 0.60 -12.53 -3.53
CA VAL A 172 0.33 -11.32 -2.74
C VAL A 172 -0.91 -10.58 -3.25
N MET A 173 -0.99 -10.33 -4.56
CA MET A 173 -2.13 -9.60 -5.13
C MET A 173 -3.42 -10.42 -5.15
N CYS A 174 -3.33 -11.74 -5.34
CA CYS A 174 -4.50 -12.62 -5.26
C CYS A 174 -5.01 -12.78 -3.82
N ALA A 175 -4.12 -12.83 -2.83
CA ALA A 175 -4.44 -12.82 -1.41
C ALA A 175 -5.13 -11.51 -1.03
N TRP A 176 -4.58 -10.37 -1.48
CA TRP A 176 -5.22 -9.05 -1.33
C TRP A 176 -6.63 -9.03 -1.92
N ALA A 177 -6.80 -9.48 -3.17
CA ALA A 177 -8.11 -9.53 -3.83
C ALA A 177 -9.13 -10.38 -3.04
N CYS A 178 -8.67 -11.48 -2.44
CA CYS A 178 -9.48 -12.35 -1.61
C CYS A 178 -9.67 -11.88 -0.15
N ARG A 179 -9.15 -10.71 0.22
CA ARG A 179 -9.20 -10.18 1.60
C ARG A 179 -8.49 -11.07 2.64
N ILE A 180 -7.47 -11.81 2.22
CA ILE A 180 -6.66 -12.60 3.15
C ILE A 180 -5.74 -11.65 3.92
N GLY A 181 -5.76 -11.74 5.25
CA GLY A 181 -4.99 -10.83 6.12
C GLY A 181 -5.48 -9.38 6.06
N SER A 182 -6.71 -9.13 5.57
CA SER A 182 -7.28 -7.78 5.55
C SER A 182 -7.53 -7.30 6.98
N GLY A 183 -6.98 -6.14 7.33
CA GLY A 183 -7.07 -5.59 8.68
C GLY A 183 -6.25 -4.32 8.82
N PRO A 184 -6.10 -3.77 10.04
CA PRO A 184 -5.26 -2.59 10.31
C PRO A 184 -3.85 -2.72 9.72
N ASP A 185 -3.36 -3.95 9.60
CA ASP A 185 -2.06 -4.31 9.07
C ASP A 185 -2.08 -4.94 7.67
N ASP A 186 -3.04 -4.62 6.78
CA ASP A 186 -2.99 -5.12 5.39
C ASP A 186 -1.70 -4.64 4.69
N ARG A 187 -0.73 -5.55 4.53
CA ARG A 187 0.59 -5.29 3.95
C ARG A 187 0.70 -5.65 2.47
N ALA A 188 -0.32 -6.27 1.88
CA ALA A 188 -0.19 -6.82 0.54
C ALA A 188 0.07 -5.74 -0.52
N LEU A 189 -0.58 -4.58 -0.41
CA LEU A 189 -0.33 -3.45 -1.31
C LEU A 189 1.03 -2.77 -1.08
N HIS A 190 1.55 -2.84 0.15
CA HIS A 190 2.91 -2.36 0.46
C HIS A 190 3.96 -3.28 -0.18
N ILE A 191 3.80 -4.60 -0.06
CA ILE A 191 4.66 -5.60 -0.71
C ILE A 191 4.60 -5.43 -2.24
N PHE A 192 3.40 -5.27 -2.80
CA PHE A 192 3.24 -5.01 -4.23
C PHE A 192 3.95 -3.73 -4.67
N GLU A 193 3.88 -2.65 -3.88
CA GLU A 193 4.62 -1.43 -4.17
C GLU A 193 6.13 -1.66 -4.21
N THR A 194 6.67 -2.44 -3.27
CA THR A 194 8.09 -2.82 -3.24
C THR A 194 8.52 -3.57 -4.51
N LEU A 195 7.74 -4.58 -4.90
CA LEU A 195 7.99 -5.36 -6.12
C LEU A 195 7.93 -4.47 -7.37
N ARG A 196 6.93 -3.60 -7.43
CA ARG A 196 6.71 -2.67 -8.54
C ARG A 196 7.87 -1.70 -8.73
N ARG A 197 8.40 -1.11 -7.65
CA ARG A 197 9.50 -0.14 -7.72
C ARG A 197 10.77 -0.71 -8.36
N ARG A 198 10.96 -2.03 -8.29
CA ARG A 198 12.12 -2.75 -8.85
C ARG A 198 11.87 -3.33 -10.24
N ALA A 199 10.64 -3.24 -10.77
CA ALA A 199 10.26 -3.81 -12.05
C ALA A 199 10.20 -2.73 -13.16
N PRO A 200 10.64 -3.04 -14.40
CA PRO A 200 10.46 -2.15 -15.54
C PRO A 200 8.98 -1.85 -15.83
N ALA A 201 8.69 -0.65 -16.34
CA ALA A 201 7.33 -0.19 -16.63
C ALA A 201 6.51 -1.17 -17.48
N ALA A 202 7.10 -1.80 -18.49
CA ALA A 202 6.40 -2.78 -19.34
C ALA A 202 5.98 -4.06 -18.59
N GLN A 203 6.82 -4.57 -17.69
CA GLN A 203 6.48 -5.74 -16.85
C GLN A 203 5.37 -5.39 -15.87
N CYS A 204 5.52 -4.23 -15.25
CA CYS A 204 4.53 -3.56 -14.44
C CYS A 204 3.14 -3.52 -15.12
N SER A 205 3.05 -3.00 -16.35
CA SER A 205 1.82 -2.97 -17.14
C SER A 205 1.27 -4.35 -17.45
N SER A 206 2.12 -5.27 -17.91
CA SER A 206 1.70 -6.64 -18.23
C SER A 206 1.16 -7.39 -17.00
N PHE A 207 1.75 -7.17 -15.83
CA PHE A 207 1.29 -7.78 -14.59
C PHE A 207 -0.11 -7.28 -14.24
N CYS A 208 -0.33 -5.96 -14.23
CA CYS A 208 -1.64 -5.37 -13.93
C CYS A 208 -2.73 -5.85 -14.90
N GLN A 209 -2.43 -5.89 -16.20
CA GLN A 209 -3.37 -6.37 -17.20
C GLN A 209 -3.79 -7.83 -16.93
N ARG A 210 -2.82 -8.71 -16.66
CA ARG A 210 -3.08 -10.12 -16.37
C ARG A 210 -3.89 -10.29 -15.08
N PHE A 211 -3.53 -9.55 -14.04
CA PHE A 211 -4.22 -9.60 -12.75
C PHE A 211 -5.69 -9.16 -12.88
N VAL A 212 -5.94 -8.01 -13.51
CA VAL A 212 -7.31 -7.48 -13.71
C VAL A 212 -8.13 -8.42 -14.59
N ASN A 213 -7.55 -8.95 -15.67
CA ASN A 213 -8.25 -9.92 -16.54
C ASN A 213 -8.62 -11.22 -15.81
N ALA A 214 -7.84 -11.65 -14.81
CA ALA A 214 -8.08 -12.87 -14.06
C ALA A 214 -9.18 -12.76 -12.99
N ARG A 215 -9.53 -11.53 -12.55
CA ARG A 215 -10.51 -11.28 -11.46
C ARG A 215 -11.73 -10.47 -11.90
N SER A 216 -11.75 -9.98 -13.14
CA SER A 216 -12.64 -8.91 -13.62
C SER A 216 -12.30 -7.52 -13.05
N PRO A 217 -12.50 -6.44 -13.83
CA PRO A 217 -12.30 -5.07 -13.37
C PRO A 217 -13.19 -4.69 -12.16
N ASP A 218 -14.42 -5.17 -12.13
CA ASP A 218 -15.40 -4.80 -11.10
C ASP A 218 -15.01 -5.34 -9.71
N GLU A 219 -14.51 -6.58 -9.62
CA GLU A 219 -14.02 -7.14 -8.34
C GLU A 219 -12.84 -6.35 -7.79
N VAL A 220 -11.86 -6.01 -8.64
CA VAL A 220 -10.67 -5.23 -8.25
C VAL A 220 -11.08 -3.85 -7.75
N VAL A 221 -12.01 -3.19 -8.45
CA VAL A 221 -12.52 -1.87 -8.07
C VAL A 221 -13.30 -1.92 -6.75
N LEU A 222 -14.17 -2.90 -6.57
CA LEU A 222 -14.92 -3.08 -5.32
C LEU A 222 -13.99 -3.39 -4.14
N ARG A 223 -12.88 -4.09 -4.39
CA ARG A 223 -11.85 -4.33 -3.37
C ARG A 223 -11.17 -3.03 -2.92
N PHE A 224 -10.79 -2.16 -3.84
CA PHE A 224 -10.25 -0.82 -3.53
C PHE A 224 -11.26 0.04 -2.78
N ARG A 225 -12.51 0.07 -3.25
CA ARG A 225 -13.61 0.78 -2.61
C ARG A 225 -13.82 0.30 -1.17
N CYS A 226 -13.73 -1.00 -0.94
CA CYS A 226 -13.80 -1.60 0.40
C CYS A 226 -12.66 -1.10 1.30
N GLU A 227 -11.42 -1.00 0.82
CA GLU A 227 -10.30 -0.43 1.60
C GLU A 227 -10.56 1.03 1.97
N PHE A 228 -10.94 1.86 1.01
CA PHE A 228 -11.16 3.29 1.26
C PHE A 228 -12.33 3.55 2.22
N ASN A 229 -13.33 2.67 2.23
CA ASN A 229 -14.51 2.82 3.10
C ASN A 229 -14.32 2.24 4.52
N ARG A 230 -13.12 1.76 4.87
CA ARG A 230 -12.86 1.32 6.25
C ARG A 230 -12.99 2.48 7.22
N THR A 231 -13.63 2.21 8.36
CA THR A 231 -13.78 3.17 9.46
C THR A 231 -12.41 3.63 9.96
N GLU A 232 -11.51 2.66 10.13
CA GLU A 232 -10.12 2.88 10.53
C GLU A 232 -9.20 2.52 9.36
N LEU A 233 -8.69 3.55 8.69
CA LEU A 233 -7.72 3.44 7.60
C LEU A 233 -6.51 4.30 7.95
N SER A 234 -5.36 3.66 8.19
CA SER A 234 -4.10 4.36 8.44
C SER A 234 -3.62 5.12 7.20
N GLY A 235 -2.86 6.20 7.40
CA GLY A 235 -2.25 6.98 6.32
C GLY A 235 -1.40 6.10 5.39
N ALA A 236 -0.62 5.20 5.97
CA ALA A 236 0.18 4.22 5.26
C ALA A 236 -0.67 3.32 4.33
N ASN A 237 -1.79 2.79 4.83
CA ASN A 237 -2.67 1.92 4.04
C ASN A 237 -3.46 2.71 3.00
N PHE A 238 -3.92 3.92 3.33
CA PHE A 238 -4.50 4.84 2.36
C PHE A 238 -3.52 5.12 1.22
N GLY A 239 -2.26 5.41 1.54
CA GLY A 239 -1.22 5.68 0.56
C GLY A 239 -0.88 4.47 -0.31
N ALA A 240 -0.74 3.28 0.28
CA ALA A 240 -0.52 2.05 -0.48
C ALA A 240 -1.71 1.71 -1.40
N ALA A 241 -2.94 1.89 -0.91
CA ALA A 241 -4.16 1.72 -1.70
C ALA A 241 -4.25 2.71 -2.85
N LEU A 242 -4.04 4.00 -2.60
CA LEU A 242 -4.07 5.04 -3.62
C LEU A 242 -2.98 4.80 -4.68
N ARG A 243 -1.73 4.54 -4.28
CA ARG A 243 -0.63 4.30 -5.22
C ARG A 243 -0.82 3.01 -6.02
N GLY A 244 -1.30 1.95 -5.39
CA GLY A 244 -1.65 0.69 -6.05
C GLY A 244 -2.74 0.88 -7.10
N MET A 245 -3.79 1.62 -6.76
CA MET A 245 -4.89 1.94 -7.68
C MET A 245 -4.47 2.88 -8.80
N CYS A 246 -3.74 3.97 -8.51
CA CYS A 246 -3.21 4.88 -9.51
C CYS A 246 -2.33 4.15 -10.51
N PHE A 247 -1.58 3.15 -10.05
CA PHE A 247 -0.74 2.35 -10.93
C PHE A 247 -1.55 1.36 -11.76
N MET A 248 -2.49 0.62 -11.15
CA MET A 248 -3.33 -0.34 -11.87
C MET A 248 -4.33 0.31 -12.83
N GLY A 249 -4.80 1.53 -12.55
CA GLY A 249 -5.81 2.23 -13.35
C GLY A 249 -5.30 3.46 -14.10
N GLY A 250 -4.04 3.85 -13.93
CA GLY A 250 -3.44 5.02 -14.59
C GLY A 250 -2.74 4.71 -15.91
N ALA A 251 -1.93 5.66 -16.38
CA ALA A 251 -1.14 5.51 -17.61
C ALA A 251 -0.13 4.36 -17.45
N GLY A 252 -0.36 3.26 -18.18
CA GLY A 252 0.41 2.02 -18.07
C GLY A 252 -0.22 0.94 -17.18
N GLY A 253 -1.43 1.15 -16.66
CA GLY A 253 -2.21 0.14 -15.96
C GLY A 253 -3.06 -0.74 -16.90
N ALA A 254 -4.11 -1.35 -16.35
CA ALA A 254 -5.13 -2.08 -17.12
C ALA A 254 -6.22 -1.11 -17.62
N PRO A 255 -6.35 -0.85 -18.94
CA PRO A 255 -7.29 0.15 -19.47
C PRO A 255 -8.75 -0.13 -19.10
N THR A 256 -9.11 -1.40 -18.91
CA THR A 256 -10.45 -1.84 -18.51
C THR A 256 -10.85 -1.43 -17.10
N LEU A 257 -9.89 -1.03 -16.25
CA LEU A 257 -10.15 -0.62 -14.87
C LEU A 257 -10.74 0.80 -14.78
N GLY A 258 -10.36 1.71 -15.68
CA GLY A 258 -10.83 3.11 -15.69
C GLY A 258 -12.35 3.24 -15.71
N PRO A 259 -13.07 2.63 -16.68
CA PRO A 259 -14.52 2.65 -16.72
C PRO A 259 -15.19 2.02 -15.48
N ALA A 260 -14.58 0.97 -14.90
CA ALA A 260 -15.09 0.35 -13.68
C ALA A 260 -14.94 1.28 -12.46
N LEU A 261 -13.82 2.00 -12.33
CA LEU A 261 -13.59 2.99 -11.26
C LEU A 261 -14.66 4.10 -11.27
N VAL A 262 -15.03 4.58 -12.47
CA VAL A 262 -16.11 5.55 -12.68
C VAL A 262 -17.46 4.95 -12.28
N ARG A 263 -17.78 3.75 -12.80
CA ARG A 263 -19.07 3.07 -12.58
C ARG A 263 -19.37 2.83 -11.11
N HIS A 264 -18.36 2.47 -10.32
CA HIS A 264 -18.48 2.18 -8.89
C HIS A 264 -18.30 3.39 -7.97
N ASP A 265 -18.21 4.60 -8.53
CA ASP A 265 -18.04 5.86 -7.79
C ASP A 265 -16.85 5.83 -6.80
N VAL A 266 -15.71 5.31 -7.25
CA VAL A 266 -14.50 5.24 -6.41
C VAL A 266 -13.98 6.61 -6.05
N PHE A 267 -14.25 7.62 -6.88
CA PHE A 267 -13.82 8.98 -6.60
C PHE A 267 -14.42 9.52 -5.29
N ARG A 268 -15.69 9.22 -5.04
CA ARG A 268 -16.34 9.54 -3.76
C ARG A 268 -15.65 8.83 -2.61
N SER A 269 -15.39 7.53 -2.71
CA SER A 269 -14.71 6.78 -1.65
C SER A 269 -13.29 7.30 -1.37
N LEU A 270 -12.56 7.73 -2.39
CA LEU A 270 -11.26 8.40 -2.23
C LEU A 270 -11.38 9.72 -1.46
N TYR A 271 -12.35 10.55 -1.84
CA TYR A 271 -12.59 11.82 -1.16
C TYR A 271 -12.98 11.60 0.31
N GLU A 272 -13.92 10.71 0.58
CA GLU A 272 -14.34 10.39 1.94
C GLU A 272 -13.18 9.82 2.78
N ALA A 273 -12.32 8.98 2.18
CA ALA A 273 -11.12 8.47 2.84
C ALA A 273 -10.13 9.59 3.15
N LEU A 274 -9.86 10.50 2.18
CA LEU A 274 -9.01 11.67 2.39
C LEU A 274 -9.53 12.56 3.52
N CYS A 275 -10.85 12.82 3.56
CA CYS A 275 -11.47 13.60 4.63
C CYS A 275 -11.36 12.93 6.00
N ARG A 276 -11.25 11.59 6.08
CA ARG A 276 -10.99 10.88 7.34
C ARG A 276 -9.51 10.96 7.77
N GLN A 277 -8.58 11.27 6.86
CA GLN A 277 -7.15 11.43 7.17
C GLN A 277 -6.81 12.77 7.84
N THR A 278 -7.78 13.52 8.37
CA THR A 278 -7.58 14.88 8.89
C THR A 278 -6.71 14.97 10.16
N ASN A 279 -6.36 13.84 10.80
CA ASN A 279 -5.61 13.76 12.05
C ASN A 279 -4.16 13.24 11.91
N VAL A 280 -3.55 13.27 10.73
CA VAL A 280 -2.16 12.80 10.60
C VAL A 280 -1.20 13.95 10.93
N ASP A 281 -0.54 13.86 12.09
CA ASP A 281 0.55 14.77 12.50
C ASP A 281 1.75 14.75 11.51
N ASN A 282 1.77 13.79 10.58
CA ASN A 282 2.81 13.57 9.59
C ASN A 282 2.40 14.02 8.17
N ARG A 283 2.63 15.32 7.87
CA ARG A 283 2.41 15.91 6.53
C ARG A 283 3.27 15.27 5.42
N GLU A 284 4.42 14.68 5.74
CA GLU A 284 5.32 14.05 4.77
C GLU A 284 4.74 12.73 4.25
N GLU A 285 4.17 11.93 5.14
CA GLU A 285 3.52 10.66 4.80
C GLU A 285 2.33 10.87 3.86
N GLU A 286 1.51 11.88 4.14
CA GLU A 286 0.41 12.25 3.26
C GLU A 286 0.89 12.73 1.89
N TRP A 287 1.94 13.57 1.85
CA TRP A 287 2.52 13.94 0.56
C TRP A 287 2.99 12.72 -0.21
N CYS A 288 3.66 11.78 0.44
CA CYS A 288 4.09 10.53 -0.18
C CYS A 288 2.91 9.67 -0.68
N ALA A 289 1.73 9.77 -0.06
CA ALA A 289 0.50 9.15 -0.52
C ALA A 289 -0.01 9.80 -1.81
N ILE A 290 -0.18 11.13 -1.83
CA ILE A 290 -0.90 11.82 -2.91
C ILE A 290 -0.01 12.33 -4.05
N ARG A 291 1.30 12.54 -3.86
CA ARG A 291 2.17 13.25 -4.83
C ARG A 291 2.08 12.73 -6.28
N GLY A 292 1.86 11.44 -6.46
CA GLY A 292 1.76 10.79 -7.77
C GLY A 292 0.35 10.66 -8.36
N ALA A 293 -0.69 11.18 -7.68
CA ALA A 293 -2.08 10.88 -8.03
C ALA A 293 -2.71 11.86 -9.04
N SER A 294 -2.09 12.99 -9.35
CA SER A 294 -2.70 14.09 -10.12
C SER A 294 -3.26 13.68 -11.50
N GLU A 295 -2.47 12.98 -12.32
CA GLU A 295 -2.91 12.51 -13.64
C GLU A 295 -4.04 11.48 -13.55
N PHE A 296 -3.96 10.58 -12.57
CA PHE A 296 -4.99 9.58 -12.31
C PHE A 296 -6.30 10.24 -11.85
N LEU A 297 -6.23 11.20 -10.92
CA LEU A 297 -7.39 11.95 -10.44
C LEU A 297 -8.03 12.77 -11.57
N TRP A 298 -7.25 13.34 -12.48
CA TRP A 298 -7.77 14.00 -13.68
C TRP A 298 -8.52 13.03 -14.60
N THR A 299 -7.93 11.85 -14.84
CA THR A 299 -8.54 10.81 -15.67
C THR A 299 -9.86 10.32 -15.06
N LEU A 300 -9.87 10.10 -13.74
CA LEU A 300 -11.08 9.70 -13.01
C LEU A 300 -12.14 10.81 -13.05
N PHE A 301 -11.74 12.06 -12.81
CA PHE A 301 -12.63 13.23 -12.87
C PHE A 301 -13.29 13.36 -14.24
N THR A 302 -12.50 13.34 -15.32
CA THR A 302 -13.02 13.47 -16.69
C THR A 302 -13.93 12.31 -17.08
N GLY A 303 -13.64 11.09 -16.61
CA GLY A 303 -14.55 9.95 -16.79
C GLY A 303 -15.87 10.07 -16.04
N CYS A 304 -15.89 10.77 -14.90
CA CYS A 304 -17.09 11.04 -14.09
C CYS A 304 -17.80 12.36 -14.47
N PHE A 305 -17.22 13.17 -15.36
CA PHE A 305 -17.67 14.52 -15.62
C PHE A 305 -18.80 14.54 -16.65
N ASP A 306 -19.97 15.03 -16.25
CA ASP A 306 -21.09 15.29 -17.16
C ASP A 306 -21.73 16.64 -16.82
N MET A 307 -21.57 17.60 -17.73
CA MET A 307 -22.06 18.98 -17.55
C MET A 307 -23.56 19.07 -17.28
N ASN A 308 -24.33 18.05 -17.69
CA ASN A 308 -25.78 18.04 -17.56
C ASN A 308 -26.26 17.44 -16.24
N THR A 309 -25.36 16.93 -15.40
CA THR A 309 -25.74 16.25 -14.15
C THR A 309 -25.32 17.04 -12.90
N PRO A 310 -26.18 17.10 -11.87
CA PRO A 310 -25.81 17.68 -10.58
C PRO A 310 -24.66 16.95 -9.87
N ARG A 311 -24.41 15.68 -10.23
CA ARG A 311 -23.31 14.87 -9.67
C ARG A 311 -21.94 15.50 -9.95
N THR A 312 -21.80 16.21 -11.07
CA THR A 312 -20.57 16.92 -11.45
C THR A 312 -20.10 17.91 -10.39
N TYR A 313 -21.01 18.56 -9.65
CA TYR A 313 -20.61 19.48 -8.56
C TYR A 313 -19.84 18.76 -7.46
N ARG A 314 -20.27 17.53 -7.12
CA ARG A 314 -19.56 16.69 -6.14
C ARG A 314 -18.21 16.23 -6.68
N HIS A 315 -18.11 15.84 -7.95
CA HIS A 315 -16.83 15.43 -8.54
C HIS A 315 -15.82 16.58 -8.63
N VAL A 316 -16.29 17.81 -8.87
CA VAL A 316 -15.46 19.02 -8.78
C VAL A 316 -14.96 19.21 -7.34
N GLU A 317 -15.83 19.10 -6.34
CA GLU A 317 -15.45 19.19 -4.92
C GLU A 317 -14.40 18.13 -4.56
N TYR A 318 -14.59 16.88 -5.00
CA TYR A 318 -13.65 15.79 -4.73
C TYR A 318 -12.26 16.09 -5.31
N LEU A 319 -12.19 16.54 -6.57
CA LEU A 319 -10.92 16.91 -7.20
C LEU A 319 -10.24 18.07 -6.47
N MET A 320 -11.02 19.11 -6.15
CA MET A 320 -10.51 20.32 -5.51
C MET A 320 -10.01 20.07 -4.08
N ALA A 321 -10.58 19.11 -3.35
CA ALA A 321 -10.08 18.72 -2.04
C ALA A 321 -8.66 18.14 -2.10
N PHE A 322 -8.39 17.25 -3.06
CA PHE A 322 -7.04 16.72 -3.30
C PHE A 322 -6.07 17.83 -3.73
N MET A 323 -6.50 18.71 -4.65
CA MET A 323 -5.69 19.84 -5.08
C MET A 323 -5.36 20.79 -3.92
N ALA A 324 -6.31 21.04 -3.02
CA ALA A 324 -6.09 21.89 -1.84
C ALA A 324 -5.03 21.28 -0.92
N ARG A 325 -5.11 19.97 -0.61
CA ARG A 325 -4.10 19.27 0.19
C ARG A 325 -2.72 19.31 -0.47
N ALA A 326 -2.64 19.04 -1.78
CA ALA A 326 -1.39 19.11 -2.53
C ALA A 326 -0.76 20.51 -2.49
N SER A 327 -1.57 21.57 -2.62
CA SER A 327 -1.12 22.96 -2.57
C SER A 327 -0.61 23.39 -1.19
N ILE A 328 -1.15 22.83 -0.12
CA ILE A 328 -0.71 23.10 1.27
C ILE A 328 0.59 22.36 1.57
N ILE A 329 0.63 21.07 1.24
CA ILE A 329 1.64 20.13 1.72
C ILE A 329 2.85 20.06 0.77
N GLY A 330 2.60 19.92 -0.52
CA GLY A 330 3.62 19.67 -1.55
C GLY A 330 4.79 20.66 -1.57
N PRO A 331 4.58 21.98 -1.38
CA PRO A 331 5.67 22.96 -1.38
C PRO A 331 6.80 22.68 -0.38
N ASN A 332 6.51 22.07 0.77
CA ASN A 332 7.52 21.75 1.79
C ASN A 332 8.53 20.69 1.33
N PHE A 333 8.05 19.68 0.60
CA PHE A 333 8.78 18.42 0.42
C PHE A 333 9.44 18.29 -0.96
N GLU A 334 9.06 19.13 -1.93
CA GLU A 334 9.55 19.01 -3.31
C GLU A 334 10.62 20.03 -3.68
N ASN A 335 11.48 19.66 -4.63
CA ASN A 335 12.42 20.57 -5.28
C ASN A 335 11.90 21.04 -6.64
N HIS A 336 11.79 22.35 -6.87
CA HIS A 336 11.17 22.96 -8.06
C HIS A 336 11.78 22.45 -9.38
N ASP A 337 13.10 22.31 -9.42
CA ASP A 337 13.81 22.01 -10.66
C ASP A 337 13.88 20.50 -10.95
N ALA A 338 13.71 19.66 -9.93
CA ALA A 338 13.83 18.20 -10.04
C ALA A 338 12.49 17.45 -9.90
N SER A 339 11.47 18.07 -9.31
CA SER A 339 10.23 17.35 -8.97
C SER A 339 9.23 17.33 -10.12
N LYS A 340 9.05 16.14 -10.69
CA LYS A 340 7.94 15.85 -11.62
C LYS A 340 6.57 16.07 -10.97
N HIS A 341 6.42 15.74 -9.69
CA HIS A 341 5.11 15.67 -9.04
C HIS A 341 4.45 17.03 -8.86
N LEU A 342 5.19 18.03 -8.35
CA LEU A 342 4.65 19.37 -8.16
C LEU A 342 4.20 19.99 -9.49
N ARG A 343 4.96 19.79 -10.56
CA ARG A 343 4.60 20.25 -11.92
C ARG A 343 3.30 19.63 -12.41
N LEU A 344 3.09 18.33 -12.18
CA LEU A 344 1.83 17.67 -12.55
C LEU A 344 0.64 18.19 -11.74
N TRP A 345 0.82 18.53 -10.47
CA TRP A 345 -0.22 19.18 -9.67
C TRP A 345 -0.53 20.60 -10.16
N LEU A 346 0.48 21.39 -10.54
CA LEU A 346 0.26 22.69 -11.19
C LEU A 346 -0.51 22.54 -12.51
N GLN A 347 -0.14 21.57 -13.34
CA GLN A 347 -0.84 21.28 -14.59
C GLN A 347 -2.32 20.92 -14.35
N LEU A 348 -2.63 20.23 -13.25
CA LEU A 348 -4.02 19.92 -12.90
C LEU A 348 -4.87 21.18 -12.64
N HIS A 349 -4.28 22.22 -12.05
CA HIS A 349 -4.96 23.52 -11.88
C HIS A 349 -5.24 24.17 -13.24
N VAL A 350 -4.25 24.14 -14.14
CA VAL A 350 -4.40 24.66 -15.51
C VAL A 350 -5.50 23.90 -16.25
N ASN A 351 -5.51 22.57 -16.19
CA ASN A 351 -6.52 21.73 -16.85
C ASN A 351 -7.94 22.06 -16.38
N LEU A 352 -8.15 22.17 -15.07
CA LEU A 352 -9.46 22.53 -14.51
C LEU A 352 -9.84 23.98 -14.85
N GLY A 353 -8.88 24.90 -14.89
CA GLY A 353 -9.09 26.29 -15.31
C GLY A 353 -9.51 26.41 -16.76
N LEU A 354 -8.83 25.71 -17.67
CA LEU A 354 -9.19 25.64 -19.09
C LEU A 354 -10.60 25.06 -19.28
N LEU A 355 -10.94 24.00 -18.55
CA LEU A 355 -12.29 23.45 -18.56
C LEU A 355 -13.33 24.50 -18.13
N ALA A 356 -13.10 25.19 -17.01
CA ALA A 356 -14.00 26.23 -16.51
C ALA A 356 -14.18 27.38 -17.53
N LEU A 357 -13.07 27.84 -18.12
CA LEU A 357 -13.07 28.90 -19.12
C LEU A 357 -13.85 28.49 -20.38
N ASN A 358 -13.63 27.27 -20.88
CA ASN A 358 -14.32 26.76 -22.06
C ASN A 358 -15.83 26.67 -21.83
N ILE A 359 -16.25 26.17 -20.66
CA ILE A 359 -17.68 26.13 -20.29
C ILE A 359 -18.27 27.54 -20.23
N ARG A 360 -17.56 28.51 -19.65
CA ARG A 360 -18.04 29.91 -19.60
C ARG A 360 -18.17 30.54 -20.98
N LYS A 361 -17.25 30.25 -21.89
CA LYS A 361 -17.30 30.73 -23.28
C LYS A 361 -18.52 30.16 -24.02
N GLN A 362 -18.88 28.91 -23.76
CA GLN A 362 -20.07 28.28 -24.32
C GLN A 362 -21.37 28.77 -23.66
N ASN A 363 -21.38 28.88 -22.33
CA ASN A 363 -22.52 29.37 -21.55
C ASN A 363 -22.02 30.08 -20.27
N SER A 364 -22.05 31.41 -20.29
CA SER A 364 -21.57 32.25 -19.18
C SER A 364 -22.36 32.06 -17.87
N ARG A 365 -23.59 31.54 -17.96
CA ARG A 365 -24.46 31.28 -16.80
C ARG A 365 -24.38 29.83 -16.32
N HIS A 366 -23.54 28.99 -16.90
CA HIS A 366 -23.42 27.60 -16.46
C HIS A 366 -23.05 27.53 -14.96
N ALA A 367 -23.57 26.53 -14.26
CA ALA A 367 -23.39 26.40 -12.82
C ALA A 367 -22.01 25.83 -12.43
N VAL A 368 -21.40 24.99 -13.28
CA VAL A 368 -20.08 24.38 -13.01
C VAL A 368 -18.97 25.41 -12.74
N PRO A 369 -18.74 26.45 -13.58
CA PRO A 369 -17.75 27.48 -13.26
C PRO A 369 -18.08 28.25 -11.98
N ARG A 370 -19.36 28.49 -11.69
CA ARG A 370 -19.79 29.13 -10.43
C ARG A 370 -19.45 28.27 -9.23
N GLU A 371 -19.58 26.96 -9.35
CA GLU A 371 -19.24 25.99 -8.32
C GLU A 371 -17.72 25.89 -8.10
N ILE A 372 -16.93 25.80 -9.17
CA ILE A 372 -15.46 25.88 -9.10
C ILE A 372 -15.05 27.15 -8.37
N ARG A 373 -15.63 28.30 -8.75
CA ARG A 373 -15.38 29.59 -8.08
C ARG A 373 -15.74 29.54 -6.59
N ARG A 374 -16.89 28.97 -6.24
CA ARG A 374 -17.33 28.80 -4.84
C ARG A 374 -16.31 27.99 -4.05
N LEU A 375 -15.83 26.88 -4.60
CA LEU A 375 -14.86 26.00 -3.96
C LEU A 375 -13.46 26.62 -3.88
N VAL A 376 -13.03 27.36 -4.92
CA VAL A 376 -11.79 28.14 -4.88
C VAL A 376 -11.87 29.11 -3.71
N HIS A 377 -12.97 29.87 -3.60
CA HIS A 377 -13.19 30.77 -2.47
C HIS A 377 -13.30 30.01 -1.14
N HIS A 378 -13.89 28.82 -1.09
CA HIS A 378 -14.01 28.05 0.15
C HIS A 378 -12.63 27.65 0.68
N HIS A 379 -11.80 27.02 -0.15
CA HIS A 379 -10.46 26.57 0.24
C HIS A 379 -9.47 27.73 0.43
N PHE A 380 -9.62 28.81 -0.32
CA PHE A 380 -8.75 29.99 -0.26
C PHE A 380 -9.11 30.92 0.91
N THR A 381 -10.40 31.18 1.15
CA THR A 381 -10.86 32.24 2.07
C THR A 381 -11.14 31.75 3.48
N ARG A 382 -11.37 30.44 3.70
CA ARG A 382 -11.40 29.86 5.06
C ARG A 382 -10.02 29.68 5.69
N GLY A 383 -8.98 30.34 5.16
CA GLY A 383 -7.64 30.38 5.73
C GLY A 383 -6.84 29.08 5.59
N VAL A 384 -7.38 27.95 5.14
CA VAL A 384 -6.61 26.70 5.15
C VAL A 384 -5.44 26.74 4.16
N VAL A 385 -5.70 27.14 2.91
CA VAL A 385 -4.66 27.30 1.89
C VAL A 385 -3.87 28.58 2.19
N MET A 386 -4.55 29.71 2.42
CA MET A 386 -3.88 31.00 2.66
C MET A 386 -2.99 31.04 3.93
N ASN A 387 -3.37 30.43 5.05
CA ASN A 387 -2.56 30.46 6.28
C ASN A 387 -1.28 29.63 6.12
N ALA A 388 -1.38 28.45 5.51
CA ALA A 388 -0.20 27.63 5.20
C ALA A 388 0.74 28.36 4.21
N LEU A 389 0.16 29.19 3.36
CA LEU A 389 0.86 29.95 2.35
C LEU A 389 1.47 31.26 2.88
N ASP A 390 0.80 31.91 3.83
CA ASP A 390 1.32 33.07 4.55
C ASP A 390 2.45 32.64 5.51
N GLU A 391 2.40 31.42 6.07
CA GLU A 391 3.52 30.78 6.78
C GLU A 391 4.77 30.63 5.90
N TYR A 392 4.60 30.35 4.60
CA TYR A 392 5.74 30.38 3.68
C TYR A 392 6.26 31.79 3.48
N ARG A 393 5.37 32.78 3.38
CA ARG A 393 5.71 34.19 3.13
C ARG A 393 6.37 34.90 4.31
N SER A 394 6.10 34.46 5.53
CA SER A 394 6.71 35.02 6.74
C SER A 394 8.14 34.55 7.00
N ARG A 395 8.68 33.65 6.16
CA ARG A 395 10.07 33.19 6.28
C ARG A 395 11.02 34.31 5.84
N SER A 396 12.03 34.59 6.67
CA SER A 396 12.98 35.72 6.53
C SER A 396 13.85 35.68 5.26
N HIS A 397 13.95 34.52 4.61
CA HIS A 397 14.68 34.34 3.36
C HIS A 397 13.82 33.60 2.33
N GLU A 398 14.04 33.89 1.05
CA GLU A 398 13.33 33.24 -0.05
C GLU A 398 13.75 31.76 -0.15
N THR A 399 13.05 30.90 0.59
CA THR A 399 13.30 29.46 0.59
C THR A 399 12.67 28.77 -0.63
N ARG A 400 13.14 27.57 -0.95
CA ARG A 400 12.54 26.68 -1.96
C ARG A 400 11.03 26.48 -1.75
N ALA A 401 10.64 26.23 -0.49
CA ALA A 401 9.24 26.06 -0.11
C ALA A 401 8.41 27.32 -0.40
N TYR A 402 8.98 28.50 -0.18
CA TYR A 402 8.34 29.77 -0.54
C TYR A 402 8.08 29.89 -2.05
N ARG A 403 9.07 29.60 -2.90
CA ARG A 403 8.90 29.67 -4.36
C ARG A 403 7.82 28.69 -4.86
N ASN A 404 7.88 27.44 -4.39
CA ASN A 404 6.88 26.41 -4.71
C ASN A 404 5.48 26.81 -4.22
N GLY A 405 5.38 27.32 -2.99
CA GLY A 405 4.13 27.79 -2.42
C GLY A 405 3.56 28.96 -3.24
N LYS A 406 4.39 29.90 -3.67
CA LYS A 406 4.01 31.03 -4.53
C LYS A 406 3.51 30.56 -5.89
N ALA A 407 4.12 29.55 -6.50
CA ALA A 407 3.64 28.97 -7.76
C ALA A 407 2.25 28.32 -7.59
N MET A 408 2.06 27.53 -6.53
CA MET A 408 0.75 26.93 -6.20
C MET A 408 -0.32 27.98 -5.93
N MET A 409 0.03 29.05 -5.22
CA MET A 409 -0.84 30.22 -5.01
C MET A 409 -1.31 30.85 -6.31
N ASN A 410 -0.39 31.11 -7.23
CA ASN A 410 -0.71 31.72 -8.51
C ASN A 410 -1.62 30.80 -9.33
N ALA A 411 -1.32 29.50 -9.40
CA ALA A 411 -2.15 28.53 -10.08
C ALA A 411 -3.58 28.44 -9.49
N TRP A 412 -3.71 28.49 -8.16
CA TRP A 412 -5.01 28.53 -7.48
C TRP A 412 -5.80 29.80 -7.84
N PHE A 413 -5.11 30.94 -7.90
CA PHE A 413 -5.70 32.22 -8.26
C PHE A 413 -6.16 32.25 -9.72
N GLU A 414 -5.32 31.78 -10.64
CA GLU A 414 -5.61 31.68 -12.08
C GLU A 414 -6.81 30.76 -12.36
N LEU A 415 -6.90 29.62 -11.67
CA LEU A 415 -8.08 28.76 -11.69
C LEU A 415 -9.34 29.52 -11.28
N GLY A 416 -9.25 30.30 -10.20
CA GLY A 416 -10.33 31.17 -9.73
C GLY A 416 -10.76 32.20 -10.77
N MET A 417 -9.80 32.88 -11.41
CA MET A 417 -10.04 33.85 -12.49
C MET A 417 -10.75 33.20 -13.67
N ALA A 418 -10.27 32.03 -14.10
CA ALA A 418 -10.88 31.25 -15.16
C ALA A 418 -12.35 30.88 -14.82
N ALA A 419 -12.62 30.57 -13.55
CA ALA A 419 -13.96 30.32 -13.03
C ALA A 419 -14.82 31.59 -12.80
N GLY A 420 -14.24 32.79 -12.94
CA GLY A 420 -14.94 34.08 -12.85
C GLY A 420 -14.82 34.77 -11.50
N LEU A 421 -13.70 34.59 -10.79
CA LEU A 421 -13.27 35.52 -9.75
C LEU A 421 -12.79 36.85 -10.37
N PRO A 422 -12.97 37.97 -9.65
CA PRO A 422 -12.37 39.24 -10.01
C PRO A 422 -10.84 39.20 -9.88
N GLY A 423 -10.15 40.05 -10.65
CA GLY A 423 -8.69 40.12 -10.71
C GLY A 423 -8.02 40.28 -9.34
N LYS A 424 -6.75 39.87 -9.22
CA LYS A 424 -5.98 40.00 -7.96
C LYS A 424 -5.97 41.45 -7.47
N GLU A 425 -5.85 42.38 -8.42
CA GLU A 425 -5.88 43.82 -8.21
C GLU A 425 -7.25 44.30 -7.69
N GLU A 426 -8.34 43.73 -8.20
CA GLU A 426 -9.70 44.09 -7.81
C GLU A 426 -10.06 43.53 -6.41
N ILE A 427 -9.58 42.33 -6.07
CA ILE A 427 -9.73 41.75 -4.72
C ILE A 427 -8.90 42.52 -3.70
N LEU A 428 -7.67 42.92 -4.04
CA LEU A 428 -6.81 43.74 -3.17
C LEU A 428 -7.37 45.16 -3.00
N ALA A 429 -7.97 45.74 -4.04
CA ALA A 429 -8.66 47.03 -3.96
C ALA A 429 -9.89 46.99 -3.03
N ARG A 430 -10.60 45.85 -2.96
CA ARG A 430 -11.74 45.64 -2.05
C ARG A 430 -11.35 45.38 -0.60
N ARG A 431 -10.09 44.99 -0.30
CA ARG A 431 -9.57 44.81 1.07
C ARG A 431 -8.99 46.09 1.70
N ARG A 432 -8.74 47.12 0.90
CA ARG A 432 -8.24 48.44 1.35
C ARG A 432 -9.35 49.47 1.54
N ARG A 433 -10.60 49.07 1.30
CA ARG A 433 -11.82 49.76 1.70
C ARG A 433 -12.40 48.97 2.86
#